data_AF-A0A5E7IL94-F1
#
_entry.id   AF-A0A5E7IL94-F1
#
_cell.length_a   1.000
_cell.length_b   1.000
_cell.length_c   1.000
_cell.angle_alpha   90.00
_cell.angle_beta   90.00
_cell.angle_gamma   90.00
#
_symmetry.space_group_name_H-M   'P 1'
#
loop_
_entity.id
_entity.type
_entity.pdbx_description
1 polymer ?
#
loop_
_entity_poly.entity_id
_entity_poly.type
_entity_poly.pdbx_seq_one_letter_code
_entity_poly.pdbx_strand_id
1 'polypeptide(L)'
;MENKKLRIAVITDLHYVKDGTLAPKPEVCTNGNKVDPMEKLPEFLRVNDFHGVDLVLCPGDITTRACIDSFSSGWGDLNNLAKILGAEHLIASTGNHEIISRSADINKTPGNVELHVDPQEHLLRTHDYPAVFTEAYQRWVYWGRGYETLVGDNWIVLIVNSCHFHTTQLANEFER
;
A
#
# COMPACT_ATOMS: atom_id res chain seq x y z
N MET A 1 36.02 1.47 -4.84
CA MET A 1 34.59 1.42 -5.23
C MET A 1 34.01 2.78 -4.96
N GLU A 2 33.48 3.46 -5.97
CA GLU A 2 32.75 4.72 -5.72
C GLU A 2 31.51 4.41 -4.88
N ASN A 3 31.29 5.21 -3.85
CA ASN A 3 30.17 5.04 -2.93
C ASN A 3 28.92 5.60 -3.63
N LYS A 4 28.21 4.77 -4.41
CA LYS A 4 26.96 5.17 -5.09
C LYS A 4 25.97 5.67 -4.04
N LYS A 5 25.51 6.92 -4.19
CA LYS A 5 24.49 7.50 -3.31
C LYS A 5 23.14 6.86 -3.59
N LEU A 6 22.47 6.38 -2.55
CA LEU A 6 21.11 5.87 -2.62
C LEU A 6 20.10 7.04 -2.73
N ARG A 7 19.19 6.98 -3.69
CA ARG A 7 18.14 7.97 -3.91
C ARG A 7 16.77 7.34 -3.62
N ILE A 8 16.06 7.92 -2.67
CA ILE A 8 14.78 7.40 -2.18
C ILE A 8 13.71 8.47 -2.39
N ALA A 9 12.58 8.09 -2.98
CA ALA A 9 11.36 8.87 -2.96
C ALA A 9 10.41 8.30 -1.91
N VAL A 10 9.82 9.18 -1.09
CA VAL A 10 8.84 8.78 -0.06
C VAL A 10 7.51 9.43 -0.41
N ILE A 11 6.47 8.60 -0.55
CA ILE A 11 5.12 9.00 -0.94
C ILE A 11 4.17 8.37 0.08
N THR A 12 3.55 9.16 0.95
CA THR A 12 2.79 8.68 2.11
C THR A 12 1.44 9.35 2.21
N ASP A 13 0.53 8.76 2.99
CA ASP A 13 -0.74 9.38 3.39
C ASP A 13 -1.54 9.88 2.18
N LEU A 14 -1.66 9.01 1.16
CA LEU A 14 -2.38 9.35 -0.06
C LEU A 14 -3.89 9.48 0.18
N HIS A 15 -4.42 8.69 1.13
CA HIS A 15 -5.81 8.77 1.57
C HIS A 15 -6.82 8.80 0.41
N TYR A 16 -6.74 7.85 -0.52
CA TYR A 16 -7.72 7.73 -1.60
C TYR A 16 -9.10 7.41 -1.06
N VAL A 17 -10.12 8.07 -1.63
CA VAL A 17 -11.54 7.89 -1.35
C VAL A 17 -12.30 7.65 -2.64
N LYS A 18 -13.31 6.79 -2.58
CA LYS A 18 -14.32 6.64 -3.62
C LYS A 18 -15.63 7.26 -3.12
N ASP A 19 -16.07 8.32 -3.78
CA ASP A 19 -17.35 8.97 -3.49
C ASP A 19 -18.33 8.76 -4.65
N GLY A 20 -19.38 7.99 -4.39
CA GLY A 20 -20.40 7.64 -5.38
C GLY A 20 -19.85 6.86 -6.59
N THR A 21 -20.21 7.33 -7.79
CA THR A 21 -19.87 6.67 -9.07
C THR A 21 -18.60 7.20 -9.73
N LEU A 22 -17.95 8.19 -9.12
CA LEU A 22 -16.72 8.78 -9.66
C LEU A 22 -15.51 7.87 -9.42
N ALA A 23 -14.47 8.07 -10.23
CA ALA A 23 -13.18 7.42 -10.02
C ALA A 23 -12.60 7.83 -8.65
N PRO A 24 -11.94 6.92 -7.92
CA PRO A 24 -11.29 7.25 -6.65
C PRO A 24 -10.22 8.34 -6.82
N LYS A 25 -10.09 9.21 -5.80
CA LYS A 25 -9.13 10.31 -5.76
C LYS A 25 -8.60 10.50 -4.33
N PRO A 26 -7.44 11.16 -4.12
CA PRO A 26 -6.99 11.58 -2.80
C PRO A 26 -8.06 12.40 -2.06
N GLU A 27 -8.23 12.20 -0.75
CA GLU A 27 -9.21 12.90 0.09
C GLU A 27 -8.96 14.42 0.15
N VAL A 28 -7.73 14.87 -0.09
CA VAL A 28 -7.45 16.31 -0.23
C VAL A 28 -8.26 16.95 -1.36
N CYS A 29 -8.69 16.17 -2.36
CA CYS A 29 -9.51 16.62 -3.48
C CYS A 29 -10.98 16.83 -3.10
N THR A 30 -11.46 16.14 -2.05
CA THR A 30 -12.85 16.26 -1.58
C THR A 30 -13.00 17.36 -0.54
N ASN A 31 -12.02 17.49 0.36
CA ASN A 31 -12.07 18.44 1.48
C ASN A 31 -11.31 19.76 1.22
N GLY A 32 -10.53 19.83 0.13
CA GLY A 32 -9.60 20.94 -0.13
C GLY A 32 -9.56 21.39 -1.60
N ASN A 33 -8.36 21.40 -2.18
CA ASN A 33 -8.17 21.82 -3.56
C ASN A 33 -8.75 20.78 -4.51
N LYS A 34 -9.69 21.17 -5.37
CA LYS A 34 -10.36 20.25 -6.33
C LYS A 34 -9.43 19.69 -7.40
N VAL A 35 -8.20 20.20 -7.49
CA VAL A 35 -7.16 19.68 -8.38
C VAL A 35 -6.49 18.49 -7.74
N ASP A 36 -6.51 17.37 -8.44
CA ASP A 36 -5.86 16.14 -8.00
C ASP A 36 -4.33 16.26 -8.13
N PRO A 37 -3.57 16.25 -7.03
CA PRO A 37 -2.12 16.34 -7.11
C PRO A 37 -1.52 15.15 -7.87
N MET A 38 -2.14 13.96 -7.81
CA MET A 38 -1.66 12.74 -8.46
C MET A 38 -1.89 12.79 -9.98
N GLU A 39 -2.81 13.64 -10.45
CA GLU A 39 -3.01 13.88 -11.89
C GLU A 39 -1.86 14.71 -12.50
N LYS A 40 -1.36 15.71 -11.77
CA LYS A 40 -0.34 16.65 -12.27
C LYS A 40 1.09 16.27 -11.89
N LEU A 41 1.27 15.48 -10.83
CA LEU A 41 2.58 15.06 -10.36
C LEU A 41 3.38 14.28 -11.43
N PRO A 42 2.80 13.34 -12.20
CA PRO A 42 3.50 12.68 -13.31
C PRO A 42 4.12 13.64 -14.33
N GLU A 43 3.40 14.68 -14.71
CA GLU A 43 3.88 15.70 -15.66
C GLU A 43 4.99 16.54 -15.02
N PHE A 44 4.79 16.99 -13.79
CA PHE A 44 5.79 17.75 -13.04
C PHE A 44 7.11 17.00 -12.92
N LEU A 45 7.07 15.71 -12.56
CA LEU A 45 8.27 14.88 -12.41
C LEU A 45 9.03 14.72 -13.73
N ARG A 46 8.31 14.55 -14.85
CA ARG A 46 8.91 14.43 -16.19
C ARG A 46 9.54 15.73 -16.66
N VAL A 47 8.84 16.86 -16.50
CA VAL A 47 9.33 18.19 -16.93
C VAL A 47 10.58 18.62 -16.16
N ASN A 48 10.68 18.23 -14.89
CA ASN A 48 11.81 18.57 -14.03
C ASN A 48 12.87 17.46 -13.93
N ASP A 49 12.80 16.45 -14.81
CA ASP A 49 13.81 15.38 -14.93
C ASP A 49 14.12 14.63 -13.63
N PHE A 50 13.08 14.36 -12.83
CA PHE A 50 13.19 13.52 -11.64
C PHE A 50 13.27 12.04 -12.05
N HIS A 51 14.47 11.55 -12.35
CA HIS A 51 14.75 10.15 -12.67
C HIS A 51 15.92 9.60 -11.84
N GLY A 52 16.15 8.30 -11.92
CA GLY A 52 17.27 7.61 -11.26
C GLY A 52 17.09 7.51 -9.75
N VAL A 53 15.84 7.40 -9.31
CA VAL A 53 15.50 6.97 -7.95
C VAL A 53 15.79 5.48 -7.84
N ASP A 54 16.36 5.01 -6.74
CA ASP A 54 16.58 3.57 -6.52
C ASP A 54 15.32 2.94 -5.89
N LEU A 55 14.72 3.63 -4.90
CA LEU A 55 13.58 3.13 -4.12
C LEU A 55 12.43 4.14 -4.06
N VAL A 56 11.20 3.68 -4.28
CA VAL A 56 9.97 4.39 -3.87
C VAL A 56 9.38 3.71 -2.65
N LEU A 57 9.18 4.48 -1.58
CA LEU A 57 8.60 4.01 -0.33
C LEU A 57 7.21 4.60 -0.12
N CYS A 58 6.24 3.76 0.25
CA CYS A 58 4.91 4.16 0.69
C CYS A 58 4.55 3.54 2.05
N PRO A 59 4.84 4.21 3.17
CA PRO A 59 4.69 3.64 4.51
C PRO A 59 3.22 3.57 5.00
N GLY A 60 2.30 3.16 4.14
CA GLY A 60 0.87 2.95 4.45
C GLY A 60 -0.04 4.12 4.11
N ASP A 61 -1.31 3.94 4.46
CA ASP A 61 -2.39 4.93 4.32
C ASP A 61 -2.56 5.42 2.87
N ILE A 62 -2.58 4.44 1.96
CA ILE A 62 -2.93 4.62 0.56
C ILE A 62 -4.39 5.04 0.42
N THR A 63 -5.26 4.57 1.32
CA THR A 63 -6.70 4.82 1.33
C THR A 63 -7.14 5.52 2.61
N THR A 64 -8.25 6.27 2.58
CA THR A 64 -8.87 6.79 3.83
C THR A 64 -9.71 5.71 4.52
N ARG A 65 -10.24 4.76 3.74
CA ARG A 65 -11.04 3.65 4.23
C ARG A 65 -10.70 2.42 3.43
N ALA A 66 -10.78 1.27 4.11
CA ALA A 66 -10.52 -0.04 3.55
C ALA A 66 -11.47 -0.36 2.38
N CYS A 67 -11.09 0.07 1.18
CA CYS A 67 -11.91 0.06 -0.03
C CYS A 67 -11.06 -0.39 -1.21
N ILE A 68 -11.49 -1.49 -1.85
CA ILE A 68 -10.73 -2.12 -2.94
C ILE A 68 -10.50 -1.15 -4.10
N ASP A 69 -11.52 -0.39 -4.48
CA ASP A 69 -11.40 0.54 -5.60
C ASP A 69 -10.42 1.66 -5.29
N SER A 70 -10.53 2.27 -4.11
CA SER A 70 -9.62 3.31 -3.65
C SER A 70 -8.17 2.81 -3.57
N PHE A 71 -7.98 1.61 -3.03
CA PHE A 71 -6.66 0.99 -2.94
C PHE A 71 -6.09 0.69 -4.32
N SER A 72 -6.90 0.12 -5.22
CA SER A 72 -6.48 -0.21 -6.58
C SER A 72 -6.04 1.03 -7.36
N SER A 73 -6.76 2.14 -7.23
CA SER A 73 -6.36 3.43 -7.81
C SER A 73 -5.07 3.97 -7.21
N GLY A 74 -4.99 4.08 -5.88
CA GLY A 74 -3.79 4.62 -5.21
C GLY A 74 -2.54 3.76 -5.47
N TRP A 75 -2.67 2.43 -5.42
CA TRP A 75 -1.58 1.51 -5.74
C TRP A 75 -1.19 1.58 -7.22
N GLY A 76 -2.15 1.72 -8.13
CA GLY A 76 -1.89 1.94 -9.56
C GLY A 76 -1.08 3.21 -9.81
N ASP A 77 -1.44 4.31 -9.13
CA ASP A 77 -0.73 5.58 -9.25
C ASP A 77 0.67 5.52 -8.64
N LEU A 78 0.86 4.84 -7.52
CA LEU A 78 2.20 4.56 -6.95
C LEU A 78 3.08 3.77 -7.93
N ASN A 79 2.53 2.73 -8.57
CA ASN A 79 3.24 1.96 -9.58
C ASN A 79 3.62 2.82 -10.79
N ASN A 80 2.73 3.72 -11.23
CA ASN A 80 3.02 4.66 -12.30
C ASN A 80 4.12 5.65 -11.91
N LEU A 81 4.09 6.20 -10.70
CA LEU A 81 5.13 7.10 -10.19
C LEU A 81 6.49 6.40 -10.07
N ALA A 82 6.53 5.15 -9.59
CA ALA A 82 7.76 4.36 -9.54
C ALA A 82 8.38 4.19 -10.94
N LYS A 83 7.56 3.88 -11.95
CA LYS A 83 8.01 3.81 -13.35
C LYS A 83 8.54 5.14 -13.87
N ILE A 84 7.88 6.26 -13.57
CA ILE A 84 8.30 7.60 -13.99
C ILE A 84 9.63 7.99 -13.36
N LEU A 85 9.81 7.68 -12.07
CA LEU A 85 11.04 7.97 -11.33
C LEU A 85 12.21 7.02 -11.72
N GLY A 86 11.92 5.97 -12.50
CA GLY A 86 12.89 4.94 -12.88
C GLY A 86 13.32 4.07 -11.70
N ALA A 87 12.45 3.91 -10.69
CA ALA A 87 12.75 3.12 -9.51
C ALA A 87 12.71 1.63 -9.78
N GLU A 88 13.68 0.92 -9.23
CA GLU A 88 13.76 -0.55 -9.30
C GLU A 88 12.78 -1.21 -8.33
N HIS A 89 12.58 -0.58 -7.16
CA HIS A 89 11.67 -1.09 -6.14
C HIS A 89 10.62 -0.06 -5.74
N LEU A 90 9.37 -0.52 -5.72
CA LEU A 90 8.28 0.09 -4.98
C LEU A 90 8.01 -0.77 -3.74
N ILE A 91 8.09 -0.16 -2.56
CA ILE A 91 7.97 -0.83 -1.28
C ILE A 91 6.93 -0.09 -0.44
N ALA A 92 5.89 -0.79 -0.01
CA ALA A 92 4.86 -0.25 0.85
C ALA A 92 4.79 -0.98 2.20
N SER A 93 4.06 -0.40 3.16
CA SER A 93 3.56 -1.13 4.32
C SER A 93 2.04 -1.03 4.38
N THR A 94 1.41 -1.93 5.13
CA THR A 94 -0.04 -1.88 5.35
C THR A 94 -0.35 -0.91 6.49
N GLY A 95 -1.03 0.20 6.15
CA GLY A 95 -1.51 1.18 7.11
C GLY A 95 -2.85 0.80 7.72
N ASN A 96 -3.26 1.53 8.76
CA ASN A 96 -4.48 1.23 9.50
C ASN A 96 -5.75 1.59 8.74
N HIS A 97 -5.62 2.32 7.63
CA HIS A 97 -6.74 2.67 6.76
C HIS A 97 -6.97 1.66 5.62
N GLU A 98 -5.97 0.85 5.26
CA GLU A 98 -6.13 -0.21 4.25
C GLU A 98 -6.98 -1.39 4.77
N ILE A 99 -7.12 -1.51 6.09
CA ILE A 99 -7.86 -2.57 6.77
C ILE A 99 -8.88 -1.99 7.76
N ILE A 100 -9.91 -2.77 8.12
CA ILE A 100 -10.85 -2.37 9.17
C ILE A 100 -10.22 -2.67 10.54
N SER A 101 -9.37 -1.77 11.00
CA SER A 101 -8.71 -1.88 12.32
C SER A 101 -9.65 -1.61 13.51
N ARG A 102 -10.85 -1.07 13.27
CA ARG A 102 -11.84 -0.67 14.29
C ARG A 102 -13.26 -1.13 13.95
N SER A 103 -13.47 -2.45 13.82
CA SER A 103 -14.83 -2.99 13.71
C SER A 103 -15.57 -2.88 15.06
N ALA A 104 -16.87 -2.58 15.01
CA ALA A 104 -17.73 -2.70 16.18
C ALA A 104 -17.73 -4.16 16.67
N ASP A 105 -17.79 -4.38 17.99
CA ASP A 105 -17.63 -5.73 18.57
C ASP A 105 -18.66 -6.75 18.04
N ILE A 106 -19.84 -6.29 17.61
CA ILE A 106 -20.86 -7.13 16.97
C ILE A 106 -20.37 -7.78 15.65
N ASN A 107 -19.50 -7.10 14.91
CA ASN A 107 -18.90 -7.61 13.67
C ASN A 107 -17.67 -8.50 13.95
N LYS A 108 -17.29 -8.63 15.22
CA LYS A 108 -16.29 -9.57 15.72
C LYS A 108 -16.98 -10.76 16.41
N THR A 109 -18.11 -11.25 15.90
CA THR A 109 -18.78 -12.48 16.40
C THR A 109 -18.55 -13.67 15.45
N PRO A 110 -18.07 -14.84 15.94
CA PRO A 110 -17.82 -16.01 15.09
C PRO A 110 -19.07 -16.41 14.31
N GLY A 111 -18.93 -16.73 13.03
CA GLY A 111 -20.04 -17.16 12.17
C GLY A 111 -20.74 -16.05 11.38
N ASN A 112 -20.30 -14.79 11.49
CA ASN A 112 -20.85 -13.66 10.70
C ASN A 112 -20.13 -13.46 9.34
N VAL A 113 -19.68 -14.56 8.74
CA VAL A 113 -18.75 -14.63 7.58
C VAL A 113 -19.36 -14.06 6.29
N GLU A 114 -20.68 -13.98 6.19
CA GLU A 114 -21.38 -13.65 4.95
C GLU A 114 -21.35 -12.17 4.54
N LEU A 115 -20.84 -11.26 5.39
CA LEU A 115 -21.00 -9.80 5.16
C LEU A 115 -19.71 -9.01 4.92
N HIS A 116 -18.53 -9.59 5.03
CA HIS A 116 -17.28 -8.83 4.90
C HIS A 116 -16.31 -9.48 3.93
N VAL A 117 -16.19 -8.87 2.75
CA VAL A 117 -14.92 -8.92 2.01
C VAL A 117 -13.87 -8.37 2.96
N ASP A 118 -13.01 -9.25 3.49
CA ASP A 118 -11.93 -8.82 4.37
C ASP A 118 -11.02 -7.93 3.53
N PRO A 119 -10.84 -6.64 3.90
CA PRO A 119 -9.92 -5.80 3.18
C PRO A 119 -8.49 -6.37 3.18
N GLN A 120 -8.11 -7.21 4.14
CA GLN A 120 -6.84 -7.91 4.05
C GLN A 120 -6.79 -8.90 2.88
N GLU A 121 -7.90 -9.57 2.54
CA GLU A 121 -7.95 -10.54 1.43
C GLU A 121 -7.62 -9.89 0.09
N HIS A 122 -8.07 -8.66 -0.15
CA HIS A 122 -7.72 -7.96 -1.39
C HIS A 122 -6.23 -7.61 -1.43
N LEU A 123 -5.64 -7.13 -0.33
CA LEU A 123 -4.20 -6.86 -0.24
C LEU A 123 -3.37 -8.13 -0.47
N LEU A 124 -3.83 -9.26 0.08
CA LEU A 124 -3.28 -10.61 -0.13
C LEU A 124 -3.39 -11.07 -1.58
N ARG A 125 -4.32 -10.54 -2.37
CA ARG A 125 -4.49 -10.84 -3.80
C ARG A 125 -3.84 -9.81 -4.72
N THR A 126 -3.51 -8.62 -4.22
CA THR A 126 -2.80 -7.60 -4.99
C THR A 126 -1.39 -8.07 -5.34
N HIS A 127 -1.17 -8.30 -6.62
CA HIS A 127 0.14 -8.61 -7.19
C HIS A 127 1.15 -7.52 -6.79
N ASP A 128 2.37 -7.95 -6.44
CA ASP A 128 3.49 -7.08 -6.03
C ASP A 128 3.28 -6.22 -4.77
N TYR A 129 2.20 -6.42 -4.02
CA TYR A 129 2.02 -5.78 -2.71
C TYR A 129 2.46 -6.72 -1.57
N PRO A 130 3.16 -6.22 -0.53
CA PRO A 130 3.62 -4.83 -0.35
C PRO A 130 4.85 -4.42 -1.18
N ALA A 131 5.56 -5.39 -1.76
CA ALA A 131 6.70 -5.19 -2.64
C ALA A 131 6.85 -6.39 -3.58
N VAL A 132 7.61 -6.21 -4.66
CA VAL A 132 8.15 -7.32 -5.44
C VAL A 132 9.28 -7.95 -4.64
N PHE A 133 9.06 -9.16 -4.13
CA PHE A 133 10.09 -9.94 -3.46
C PHE A 133 10.88 -10.81 -4.43
N THR A 134 12.14 -11.07 -4.11
CA THR A 134 13.01 -11.98 -4.89
C THR A 134 12.46 -13.40 -4.87
N GLU A 135 12.00 -13.86 -3.70
CA GLU A 135 11.50 -15.21 -3.50
C GLU A 135 9.98 -15.20 -3.26
N ALA A 136 9.25 -16.11 -3.91
CA ALA A 136 7.80 -16.18 -3.81
C ALA A 136 7.28 -16.39 -2.38
N TYR A 137 8.07 -17.02 -1.50
CA TYR A 137 7.67 -17.27 -0.11
C TYR A 137 7.74 -16.01 0.78
N GLN A 138 8.57 -15.02 0.45
CA GLN A 138 8.79 -13.83 1.29
C GLN A 138 7.50 -13.03 1.47
N ARG A 139 6.65 -13.00 0.44
CA ARG A 139 5.32 -12.42 0.53
C ARG A 139 4.48 -13.10 1.63
N TRP A 140 4.52 -14.43 1.70
CA TRP A 140 3.83 -15.18 2.75
C TRP A 140 4.46 -14.98 4.13
N VAL A 141 5.77 -14.76 4.20
CA VAL A 141 6.45 -14.41 5.45
C VAL A 141 6.01 -13.03 5.94
N TYR A 142 5.94 -12.02 5.06
CA TYR A 142 5.39 -10.70 5.41
C TYR A 142 3.99 -10.82 6.01
N TRP A 143 3.10 -11.56 5.35
CA TRP A 143 1.73 -11.73 5.82
C TRP A 143 1.62 -12.60 7.08
N GLY A 144 2.43 -13.65 7.19
CA GLY A 144 2.38 -14.61 8.30
C GLY A 144 3.13 -14.18 9.56
N ARG A 145 4.20 -13.39 9.43
CA ARG A 145 5.00 -12.87 10.57
C ARG A 145 4.71 -11.41 10.88
N GLY A 146 4.04 -10.70 9.98
CA GLY A 146 3.81 -9.26 10.09
C GLY A 146 5.01 -8.40 9.70
N TYR A 147 6.07 -8.99 9.13
CA TYR A 147 7.21 -8.24 8.61
C TYR A 147 8.04 -9.08 7.62
N GLU A 148 8.79 -8.41 6.75
CA GLU A 148 9.79 -9.02 5.88
C GLU A 148 10.84 -7.97 5.49
N THR A 149 12.03 -8.42 5.09
CA THR A 149 13.11 -7.56 4.58
C THR A 149 13.28 -7.67 3.07
N LEU A 150 13.61 -6.53 2.46
CA LEU A 150 14.10 -6.45 1.09
C LEU A 150 15.55 -5.95 1.15
N VAL A 151 16.45 -6.60 0.41
CA VAL A 151 17.89 -6.34 0.45
C VAL A 151 18.38 -6.04 -0.96
N GLY A 152 19.13 -4.95 -1.12
CA GLY A 152 19.88 -4.66 -2.34
C GLY A 152 21.37 -4.48 -2.04
N ASP A 153 22.13 -4.02 -3.03
CA ASP A 153 23.60 -4.00 -2.98
C ASP A 153 24.19 -3.22 -1.79
N ASN A 154 23.56 -2.10 -1.41
CA ASN A 154 24.04 -1.22 -0.36
C ASN A 154 22.91 -0.72 0.57
N TRP A 155 21.79 -1.43 0.62
CA TRP A 155 20.63 -1.05 1.43
C TRP A 155 19.83 -2.27 1.91
N ILE A 156 19.13 -2.08 3.02
CA ILE A 156 18.16 -3.03 3.57
C ILE A 156 16.92 -2.22 3.97
N VAL A 157 15.74 -2.69 3.55
CA VAL A 157 14.45 -2.14 3.99
C VAL A 157 13.73 -3.22 4.80
N LEU A 158 13.38 -2.89 6.05
CA LEU A 158 12.48 -3.70 6.87
C LEU A 158 11.05 -3.19 6.66
N ILE A 159 10.19 -4.04 6.12
CA ILE A 159 8.78 -3.75 5.91
C ILE A 159 8.01 -4.32 7.09
N VAL A 160 7.34 -3.46 7.86
CA VAL A 160 6.53 -3.86 9.02
C VAL A 160 5.06 -3.68 8.71
N ASN A 161 4.27 -4.75 8.84
CA ASN A 161 2.83 -4.70 8.85
C ASN A 161 2.35 -4.36 10.26
N SER A 162 2.24 -3.06 10.58
CA SER A 162 1.71 -2.59 11.88
C SER A 162 0.27 -3.04 12.13
N CYS A 163 -0.41 -3.51 11.09
CA CYS A 163 -1.78 -3.96 11.08
C CYS A 163 -1.94 -5.49 11.10
N HIS A 164 -0.84 -6.25 11.27
CA HIS A 164 -0.86 -7.71 11.20
C HIS A 164 -1.89 -8.36 12.14
N PHE A 165 -2.10 -7.78 13.32
CA PHE A 165 -3.07 -8.27 14.32
C PHE A 165 -4.40 -7.51 14.35
N HIS A 166 -4.61 -6.58 13.42
CA HIS A 166 -5.84 -5.79 13.33
C HIS A 166 -6.92 -6.48 12.49
N THR A 167 -6.60 -7.65 11.92
CA THR A 167 -7.59 -8.58 11.40
C THR A 167 -8.58 -8.86 12.53
N THR A 168 -9.87 -8.94 12.22
CA THR A 168 -10.85 -9.39 13.21
C THR A 168 -10.47 -10.81 13.59
N GLN A 169 -9.69 -10.96 14.66
CA GLN A 169 -9.27 -12.23 15.24
C GLN A 169 -10.46 -12.93 15.87
N LEU A 170 -11.39 -13.35 15.04
CA LEU A 170 -12.12 -14.56 15.29
C LEU A 170 -11.45 -15.62 14.46
N ALA A 171 -11.21 -16.76 15.10
CA ALA A 171 -10.55 -17.88 14.47
C ALA A 171 -11.19 -18.15 13.10
N ASN A 172 -10.37 -18.16 12.05
CA ASN A 172 -10.70 -18.93 10.87
C ASN A 172 -10.75 -20.38 11.32
N GLU A 173 -11.95 -20.91 11.56
CA GLU A 173 -12.17 -22.30 11.99
C GLU A 173 -11.79 -23.34 10.91
N PHE A 174 -11.08 -22.92 9.86
CA PHE A 174 -10.71 -23.75 8.70
C PHE A 174 -9.22 -24.11 8.63
N GLU A 175 -8.45 -23.91 9.70
CA GLU A 175 -7.19 -24.66 9.89
C GLU A 175 -7.40 -25.77 10.94
N ARG A 176 -7.99 -26.88 10.48
CA ARG A 176 -7.91 -28.21 11.10
C ARG A 176 -7.65 -29.26 10.04
#